data_AF-C7ZHZ1-F1
#
_entry.id   AF-C7ZHZ1-F1
#
_cell.length_a   1.000
_cell.length_b   1.000
_cell.length_c   1.000
_cell.angle_alpha   90.00
_cell.angle_beta   90.00
_cell.angle_gamma   90.00
#
_symmetry.space_group_name_H-M   'P 1'
#
loop_
_entity.id
_entity.type
_entity.pdbx_description
1 polymer ?
#
loop_
_entity_poly.entity_id
_entity_poly.type
_entity_poly.pdbx_seq_one_letter_code
_entity_poly.pdbx_strand_id
1 'polypeptide(L)' 'MKAAFVVLAIAGLASAETMFDALPECSHDCLTKAIKGSSSCKPEDNDCLCEVDNYRNIYTGAQACVLQACG' A
#
# COMPACT_ATOMS: atom_id res chain seq x y z
N MET A 1 39.36 -31.93 -2.46
CA MET A 1 38.48 -31.02 -1.69
C MET A 1 38.77 -29.59 -2.12
N LYS A 2 37.90 -28.94 -2.89
CA LYS A 2 37.92 -27.49 -3.10
C LYS A 2 36.47 -27.09 -3.22
N ALA A 3 36.00 -26.41 -2.17
CA ALA A 3 34.60 -26.26 -1.81
C ALA A 3 33.78 -25.61 -2.92
N ALA A 4 32.61 -26.20 -3.13
CA ALA A 4 31.45 -25.56 -3.73
C ALA A 4 31.00 -24.37 -2.84
N PHE A 5 29.92 -23.71 -3.28
CA PHE A 5 29.15 -22.67 -2.58
C PHE A 5 29.54 -21.22 -2.90
N VAL A 6 29.32 -20.81 -4.14
CA VAL A 6 28.83 -19.44 -4.40
C VAL A 6 27.31 -19.49 -4.27
N VAL A 7 26.79 -19.23 -3.06
CA VAL A 7 25.36 -19.05 -2.83
C VAL A 7 25.01 -17.63 -3.25
N LEU A 8 24.29 -17.49 -4.36
CA LEU A 8 23.67 -16.22 -4.76
C LEU A 8 22.58 -15.87 -3.74
N ALA A 9 22.85 -14.88 -2.89
CA ALA A 9 21.84 -14.25 -2.06
C ALA A 9 20.97 -13.32 -2.94
N ILE A 10 19.94 -13.87 -3.57
CA ILE A 10 18.84 -13.10 -4.19
C ILE A 10 17.65 -13.08 -3.21
N ALA A 11 17.90 -12.68 -1.97
CA ALA A 11 16.82 -12.47 -1.01
C ALA A 11 16.72 -10.96 -0.80
N GLY A 12 15.71 -10.32 -1.38
CA GLY A 12 15.43 -8.91 -1.09
C GLY A 12 15.16 -7.99 -2.27
N LEU A 13 14.82 -8.49 -3.46
CA LEU A 13 14.00 -7.70 -4.37
C LEU A 13 12.57 -7.72 -3.81
N ALA A 14 12.34 -7.06 -2.67
CA ALA A 14 11.00 -6.60 -2.37
C ALA A 14 10.67 -5.65 -3.52
N SER A 15 9.81 -6.11 -4.42
CA SER A 15 9.16 -5.24 -5.39
C SER A 15 8.70 -4.01 -4.62
N ALA A 16 8.98 -2.81 -5.13
CA ALA A 16 8.31 -1.60 -4.66
C ALA A 16 6.86 -1.66 -5.16
N GLU A 17 6.12 -2.68 -4.70
CA GLU A 17 4.69 -2.82 -4.90
C GLU A 17 4.03 -1.81 -3.98
N THR A 18 3.33 -0.88 -4.60
CA THR A 18 2.51 0.08 -3.87
C THR A 18 1.31 -0.65 -3.31
N MET A 19 0.73 -0.17 -2.22
CA MET A 19 -0.53 -0.73 -1.71
C MET A 19 -1.61 -0.80 -2.80
N PHE A 20 -1.58 0.11 -3.78
CA PHE A 20 -2.51 0.17 -4.90
C PHE A 20 -2.40 -1.05 -5.84
N ASP A 21 -1.22 -1.65 -5.98
CA ASP A 21 -1.03 -2.83 -6.85
C ASP A 21 -1.75 -4.07 -6.30
N ALA A 22 -1.98 -4.12 -4.98
CA ALA A 22 -2.69 -5.20 -4.31
C ALA A 22 -4.21 -4.99 -4.23
N LEU A 23 -4.72 -3.84 -4.69
CA LEU A 23 -6.11 -3.42 -4.53
C LEU A 23 -6.83 -3.29 -5.88
N PRO A 24 -8.14 -3.54 -5.95
CA PRO A 24 -8.88 -3.43 -7.20
C PRO A 24 -8.85 -1.99 -7.74
N GLU A 25 -8.68 -1.84 -9.05
CA GLU A 25 -8.55 -0.53 -9.71
C GLU A 25 -9.72 0.42 -9.40
N CYS A 26 -10.94 -0.12 -9.23
CA CYS A 26 -12.13 0.66 -8.85
C CYS A 26 -11.97 1.44 -7.53
N SER A 27 -11.05 1.03 -6.65
CA SER A 27 -10.82 1.67 -5.35
C SER A 27 -9.75 2.78 -5.38
N HIS A 28 -8.94 2.86 -6.44
CA HIS A 28 -7.72 3.69 -6.46
C HIS A 28 -8.02 5.18 -6.28
N ASP A 29 -9.04 5.70 -6.97
CA ASP A 29 -9.43 7.11 -6.86
C ASP A 29 -10.00 7.43 -5.47
N CYS A 30 -10.83 6.54 -4.90
CA CYS A 30 -11.37 6.68 -3.56
C CYS A 30 -10.26 6.75 -2.50
N LEU A 31 -9.30 5.83 -2.57
CA LEU A 31 -8.17 5.77 -1.63
C LEU A 31 -7.24 6.97 -1.82
N THR A 32 -6.94 7.38 -3.05
CA THR A 32 -6.11 8.57 -3.32
C THR A 32 -6.74 9.83 -2.74
N LYS A 33 -8.06 10.01 -2.89
CA LYS A 33 -8.79 11.14 -2.32
C LYS A 33 -8.81 11.08 -0.79
N ALA A 34 -9.04 9.91 -0.20
CA ALA A 34 -9.07 9.74 1.24
C ALA A 34 -7.70 9.98 1.88
N ILE A 35 -6.61 9.49 1.29
CA ILE A 35 -5.23 9.73 1.74
C ILE A 35 -4.95 11.24 1.76
N LYS A 36 -5.24 11.95 0.66
CA LYS A 36 -5.01 13.40 0.56
C LYS A 36 -5.91 14.24 1.47
N GLY A 37 -7.13 13.78 1.72
CA GLY A 37 -8.15 14.53 2.48
C GLY A 37 -8.18 14.23 3.98
N SER A 38 -7.67 13.08 4.40
CA SER A 38 -7.84 12.56 5.76
C SER A 38 -6.52 12.17 6.45
N SER A 39 -5.38 12.36 5.77
CA SER A 39 -4.05 12.14 6.33
C SER A 39 -3.04 13.14 5.76
N SER A 40 -1.86 13.22 6.37
CA SER A 40 -0.71 13.94 5.81
C SER A 40 0.21 13.03 4.99
N CYS A 41 -0.17 11.77 4.78
CA CYS A 41 0.66 10.76 4.13
C CYS A 41 0.74 10.96 2.62
N LYS A 42 1.83 10.46 2.04
CA LYS A 42 1.92 10.25 0.60
C LYS A 42 1.40 8.85 0.23
N PRO A 43 0.83 8.65 -0.96
CA PRO A 43 0.37 7.33 -1.41
C PRO A 43 1.43 6.23 -1.39
N GLU A 44 2.69 6.59 -1.56
CA GLU A 44 3.84 5.67 -1.55
C GLU A 44 4.47 5.46 -0.16
N ASP A 45 4.01 6.16 0.87
CA ASP A 45 4.58 6.12 2.23
C ASP A 45 3.83 5.09 3.08
N ASN A 46 4.14 3.81 2.87
CA ASN A 46 3.47 2.69 3.53
C ASN A 46 3.55 2.77 5.05
N ASP A 47 4.66 3.25 5.61
CA ASP A 47 4.82 3.40 7.06
C ASP A 47 3.84 4.43 7.60
N CYS A 48 3.75 5.61 6.97
CA CYS A 48 2.77 6.63 7.34
C CYS A 48 1.33 6.13 7.18
N LEU A 49 1.02 5.46 6.07
CA LEU A 49 -0.32 4.95 5.78
C LEU A 49 -0.77 3.88 6.80
N CYS A 50 0.18 3.10 7.32
CA CYS A 50 -0.07 2.04 8.30
C CYS A 50 -0.08 2.52 9.76
N GLU A 51 0.31 3.76 10.03
CA GLU A 51 0.10 4.37 11.35
C GLU A 51 -1.38 4.32 11.71
N VAL A 52 -1.68 3.87 12.93
CA VAL A 52 -3.03 3.46 13.34
C VAL A 52 -4.07 4.55 13.08
N ASP A 53 -3.73 5.80 13.38
CA ASP A 53 -4.66 6.92 13.19
C ASP A 53 -4.83 7.29 11.71
N ASN A 54 -3.77 7.25 10.90
CA ASN A 54 -3.86 7.51 9.47
C ASN A 54 -4.68 6.44 8.77
N TYR A 55 -4.42 5.16 9.05
CA TYR A 55 -5.19 4.05 8.52
C TYR A 55 -6.68 4.20 8.83
N ARG A 56 -7.03 4.50 10.08
CA ARG A 56 -8.44 4.67 10.50
C ARG A 56 -9.12 5.85 9.82
N ASN A 57 -8.41 6.97 9.67
CA ASN A 57 -8.94 8.15 8.98
C ASN A 57 -9.16 7.88 7.49
N ILE A 58 -8.19 7.24 6.83
CA ILE A 58 -8.27 6.85 5.41
C ILE A 58 -9.41 5.85 5.21
N TYR A 59 -9.51 4.83 6.05
CA TYR A 59 -10.59 3.84 6.00
C TYR A 59 -11.95 4.53 6.10
N THR A 60 -12.13 5.39 7.09
CA THR A 60 -13.39 6.11 7.32
C THR A 60 -13.74 7.02 6.14
N GLY A 61 -12.74 7.71 5.56
CA GLY A 61 -12.94 8.58 4.40
C GLY A 61 -13.16 7.85 3.07
N ALA A 62 -12.64 6.63 2.92
CA ALA A 62 -12.71 5.87 1.68
C ALA A 62 -13.89 4.88 1.65
N GLN A 63 -14.33 4.35 2.79
CA GLN A 63 -15.22 3.17 2.84
C GLN A 63 -16.47 3.31 1.96
N ALA A 64 -17.23 4.40 2.12
CA ALA A 64 -18.46 4.60 1.35
C ALA A 64 -18.20 4.71 -0.17
N CYS A 65 -17.13 5.41 -0.55
CA CYS A 65 -16.71 5.55 -1.94
C CYS A 65 -16.32 4.20 -2.54
N VAL A 66 -15.50 3.42 -1.81
CA VAL A 66 -15.03 2.11 -2.27
C VAL A 66 -16.19 1.14 -2.44
N LEU A 67 -17.13 1.07 -1.49
CA LEU A 67 -18.32 0.23 -1.63
C LEU A 67 -19.13 0.65 -2.86
N GLN A 68 -19.38 1.94 -3.06
CA GLN A 68 -20.11 2.41 -4.24
C GLN A 68 -19.40 2.10 -5.57
N ALA A 69 -18.07 2.18 -5.60
CA ALA A 69 -17.27 1.98 -6.82
C ALA A 69 -17.00 0.49 -7.13
N CYS A 70 -16.98 -0.36 -6.12
CA CYS A 70 -16.49 -1.74 -6.21
C CYS A 70 -17.51 -2.84 -5.83
N GLY A 71 -18.65 -2.53 -5.20
CA GLY A 71 -19.65 -3.54 -4.82
C GLY A 71 -20.65 -3.11 -3.75
#